data_AF-A0A239DHF3-F1
#
_entry.id   AF-A0A239DHF3-F1
#
_cell.length_a   1.000
_cell.length_b   1.000
_cell.length_c   1.000
_cell.angle_alpha   90.00
_cell.angle_beta   90.00
_cell.angle_gamma   90.00
#
_symmetry.space_group_name_H-M   'P 1'
#
loop_
_entity.id
_entity.type
_entity.pdbx_description
1 polymer ?
#
loop_
_entity_poly.entity_id
_entity_poly.type
_entity_poly.pdbx_seq_one_letter_code
_entity_poly.pdbx_strand_id
1 'polypeptide(L)'
;MLEREGKINGAIINNMANWQHSGFNVYCGQSVKPWDKEGIERLAQYIVRAPISQERITYISHSTDGINRIIYKGKTSNTYETFIPLDWLARLVTHIPNKGEQLVRYYGYYSNKSRGIRKKEENDNIVPALISTDISKKKFRRHD
;
A
#
# COMPACT_ATOMS: atom_id res chain seq x y z
N MET A 1 0.37 4.99 -23.05
CA MET A 1 -0.77 4.04 -23.13
C MET A 1 -2.08 4.71 -22.73
N LEU A 2 -2.21 5.24 -21.52
CA LEU A 2 -3.45 5.88 -21.03
C LEU A 2 -3.87 7.16 -21.79
N GLU A 3 -2.91 7.98 -22.21
CA GLU A 3 -3.17 9.18 -23.04
C GLU A 3 -3.72 8.80 -24.43
N ARG A 4 -3.07 7.81 -25.07
CA ARG A 4 -3.47 7.28 -26.38
C ARG A 4 -4.86 6.62 -26.36
N GLU A 5 -5.30 6.13 -25.20
CA GLU A 5 -6.64 5.57 -24.97
C GLU A 5 -7.67 6.64 -24.51
N GLY A 6 -7.27 7.91 -24.45
CA GLY A 6 -8.14 9.02 -24.03
C GLY A 6 -8.57 8.95 -22.56
N LYS A 7 -7.90 8.15 -21.73
CA LYS A 7 -8.25 7.96 -20.30
C LYS A 7 -7.70 9.07 -19.40
N ILE A 8 -6.65 9.75 -19.85
CA ILE A 8 -6.04 10.90 -19.20
C ILE A 8 -5.69 11.94 -20.28
N ASN A 9 -5.67 13.21 -19.91
CA ASN A 9 -5.31 14.31 -20.82
C ASN A 9 -3.93 14.89 -20.46
N GLY A 10 -3.35 15.68 -21.36
CA GLY A 10 -2.02 16.28 -21.17
C GLY A 10 -1.90 17.15 -19.91
N ALA A 11 -2.98 17.82 -19.50
CA ALA A 11 -3.02 18.61 -18.26
C ALA A 11 -2.84 17.73 -17.01
N ILE A 12 -3.52 16.58 -16.95
CA ILE A 12 -3.38 15.61 -15.86
C ILE A 12 -1.96 15.04 -15.83
N ILE A 13 -1.39 14.73 -16.99
CA ILE A 13 -0.01 14.20 -17.11
C ILE A 13 1.00 15.22 -16.58
N ASN A 14 0.92 16.47 -17.04
CA ASN A 14 1.81 17.54 -16.58
C ASN A 14 1.67 17.79 -15.07
N ASN A 15 0.45 17.73 -14.53
CA ASN A 15 0.23 17.87 -13.10
C ASN A 15 0.91 16.73 -12.31
N MET A 16 0.70 15.47 -12.73
CA MET A 16 1.34 14.32 -12.10
C MET A 16 2.88 14.35 -12.19
N ALA A 17 3.43 14.84 -13.31
CA ALA A 17 4.87 14.96 -13.51
C ALA A 17 5.52 16.03 -12.61
N ASN A 18 4.75 17.03 -12.19
CA ASN A 18 5.21 18.11 -11.30
C ASN A 18 5.07 17.78 -9.81
N TRP A 19 4.61 16.59 -9.44
CA TRP A 19 4.49 16.19 -8.04
C TRP A 19 5.87 15.96 -7.40
N GLN A 20 6.28 16.88 -6.54
CA GLN A 20 7.53 16.79 -5.77
C GLN A 20 7.61 15.52 -4.91
N HIS A 21 6.46 15.04 -4.41
CA HIS A 21 6.32 13.77 -3.72
C HIS A 21 5.03 13.07 -4.20
N SER A 22 5.13 12.25 -5.25
CA SER A 22 3.96 11.57 -5.82
C SER A 22 3.21 10.67 -4.83
N GLY A 23 3.87 10.26 -3.74
CA GLY A 23 3.32 9.31 -2.76
C GLY A 23 3.17 7.88 -3.31
N PHE A 24 3.50 7.67 -4.59
CA PHE A 24 3.44 6.38 -5.27
C PHE A 24 4.85 5.96 -5.66
N ASN A 25 5.33 4.86 -5.07
CA ASN A 25 6.55 4.19 -5.51
C ASN A 25 6.17 2.85 -6.15
N VAL A 26 6.31 2.76 -7.48
CA VAL A 26 6.07 1.51 -8.21
C VAL A 26 7.44 0.89 -8.47
N TYR A 27 7.67 -0.30 -7.90
CA TYR A 27 8.87 -1.06 -8.21
C TYR A 27 8.78 -1.56 -9.66
N CYS A 28 9.58 -0.96 -10.55
CA CYS A 28 9.69 -1.33 -11.96
C CYS A 28 10.94 -2.21 -12.25
N GLY A 29 11.38 -3.00 -11.27
CA GLY A 29 12.54 -3.87 -11.41
C GLY A 29 12.21 -5.27 -11.95
N GLN A 30 13.12 -6.22 -11.70
CA GLN A 30 12.95 -7.61 -12.14
C GLN A 30 11.77 -8.27 -11.42
N SER A 31 11.01 -9.09 -12.14
CA SER A 31 9.91 -9.85 -11.52
C SER A 31 10.45 -10.83 -10.48
N VAL A 32 9.85 -10.82 -9.28
CA VAL A 32 10.12 -11.83 -8.26
C VAL A 32 9.61 -13.19 -8.78
N LYS A 33 10.51 -14.17 -8.89
CA LYS A 33 10.16 -15.50 -9.40
C LYS A 33 9.63 -16.41 -8.27
N PRO A 34 8.79 -17.42 -8.56
CA PRO A 34 8.21 -18.29 -7.53
C PRO A 34 9.24 -19.07 -6.68
N TRP A 35 10.43 -19.30 -7.23
CA TRP A 35 11.53 -19.98 -6.56
C TRP A 35 12.56 -19.03 -5.91
N ASP A 36 12.39 -17.71 -6.08
CA ASP A 36 13.23 -16.70 -5.44
C ASP A 36 12.73 -16.45 -4.01
N LYS A 37 13.11 -17.35 -3.09
CA LYS A 37 12.71 -17.26 -1.68
C LYS A 37 13.07 -15.91 -1.07
N GLU A 38 14.24 -15.37 -1.41
CA GLU A 38 14.74 -14.11 -0.88
C GLU A 38 13.94 -12.91 -1.42
N GLY A 39 13.59 -12.91 -2.70
CA GLY A 39 12.70 -11.91 -3.31
C GLY A 39 11.28 -11.95 -2.73
N ILE A 40 10.72 -13.15 -2.53
CA ILE A 40 9.42 -13.35 -1.90
C ILE A 40 9.44 -12.84 -0.46
N GLU A 41 10.49 -13.14 0.31
CA GLU A 41 10.63 -12.67 1.68
C GLU A 41 10.69 -11.13 1.74
N ARG A 42 11.50 -10.49 0.89
CA ARG A 42 11.55 -9.02 0.81
C ARG A 42 10.18 -8.41 0.49
N LEU A 43 9.43 -9.02 -0.44
CA LEU A 43 8.08 -8.57 -0.80
C LEU A 43 7.09 -8.76 0.36
N ALA A 44 7.13 -9.91 1.03
CA ALA A 44 6.31 -10.20 2.20
C ALA A 44 6.63 -9.22 3.34
N GLN A 45 7.91 -8.95 3.62
CA GLN A 45 8.33 -7.95 4.60
C GLN A 45 7.83 -6.54 4.24
N TYR A 46 7.73 -6.21 2.95
CA TYR A 46 7.17 -4.94 2.48
C TYR A 46 5.64 -4.88 2.68
N ILE A 47 4.92 -5.95 2.34
CA ILE A 47 3.45 -6.05 2.48
C ILE A 47 3.03 -6.07 3.95
N VAL A 48 3.75 -6.83 4.78
CA VAL A 48 3.46 -7.01 6.22
C VAL A 48 4.01 -5.84 7.04
N ARG A 49 4.74 -4.90 6.41
CA ARG A 49 5.35 -3.79 7.13
C ARG A 49 4.28 -2.95 7.81
N ALA A 50 4.20 -3.06 9.13
CA ALA A 50 3.38 -2.16 9.92
C ALA A 50 3.82 -0.71 9.62
N PRO A 51 2.87 0.20 9.31
CA PRO A 51 3.20 1.59 8.99
C PRO A 51 3.85 2.31 10.17
N ILE A 52 3.66 1.79 11.39
CA ILE A 52 4.17 2.31 12.66
C ILE A 52 4.97 1.23 13.40
N SER A 53 5.92 1.65 14.23
CA SER A 53 6.63 0.75 15.16
C SER A 53 6.58 1.33 16.56
N GLN A 54 6.25 0.49 17.54
CA GLN A 54 6.25 0.87 18.96
C GLN A 54 7.65 1.25 19.46
N GLU A 55 8.71 0.62 18.96
CA GLU A 55 10.10 0.94 19.32
C GLU A 55 10.50 2.38 18.94
N ARG A 56 9.73 3.02 18.06
CA ARG A 56 9.93 4.40 17.62
C ARG A 56 9.01 5.39 18.34
N ILE A 57 8.25 4.94 19.33
CA ILE A 57 7.34 5.75 20.14
C ILE A 57 7.97 5.97 21.51
N THR A 58 8.03 7.22 21.96
CA THR A 58 8.42 7.58 23.33
C THR A 58 7.29 8.38 23.97
N TYR A 59 6.80 7.90 25.11
CA TYR A 59 5.79 8.60 25.89
C TYR A 59 6.46 9.43 26.98
N ILE A 60 6.10 10.70 27.05
CA ILE A 60 6.55 11.63 28.08
C ILE A 60 5.34 11.99 28.93
N SER A 61 5.28 11.42 30.13
CA SER A 61 4.35 11.81 31.18
C SER A 61 4.91 12.96 32.01
N HIS A 62 4.04 13.80 32.56
CA HIS A 62 4.43 14.85 33.53
C HIS A 62 5.43 15.87 32.96
N SER A 63 5.14 16.37 31.77
CA SER A 63 5.83 17.54 31.24
C SER A 63 5.62 18.76 32.16
N THR A 64 6.51 19.74 32.04
CA THR A 64 6.49 20.98 32.83
C THR A 64 5.22 21.81 32.67
N ASP A 65 4.49 21.64 31.57
CA ASP A 65 3.19 22.27 31.28
C ASP A 65 1.98 21.41 31.69
N GLY A 66 2.20 20.22 32.26
CA GLY A 66 1.15 19.28 32.63
C GLY A 66 0.51 18.51 31.47
N ILE A 67 0.98 18.71 30.24
CA ILE A 67 0.44 18.09 29.02
C ILE A 67 1.32 16.91 28.58
N ASN A 68 0.84 15.69 28.78
CA ASN A 68 1.54 14.49 28.29
C ASN A 68 1.80 14.56 26.78
N ARG A 69 2.92 13.98 26.33
CA ARG A 69 3.36 14.03 24.92
C ARG A 69 3.80 12.67 24.41
N ILE A 70 3.61 12.45 23.12
CA ILE A 70 4.14 11.31 22.38
C ILE A 70 5.14 11.83 21.37
N ILE A 71 6.37 11.30 21.40
CA ILE A 71 7.39 11.56 20.39
C ILE A 71 7.49 10.34 19.49
N TYR A 72 7.39 10.54 18.18
CA TYR A 72 7.61 9.50 17.18
C TYR A 72 8.86 9.79 16.35
N LYS A 73 9.76 8.81 16.28
CA LYS A 73 10.99 8.88 15.47
C LYS A 73 10.77 8.34 14.06
N GLY A 74 11.08 9.15 13.05
CA GLY A 74 11.08 8.73 11.65
C GLY A 74 12.17 7.68 11.39
N LYS A 75 11.85 6.63 10.62
CA LYS A 75 12.77 5.51 10.36
C LYS A 75 14.04 5.95 9.62
N THR A 76 13.88 6.80 8.60
CA THR A 76 14.97 7.16 7.68
C THR A 76 15.38 8.63 7.81
N SER A 77 14.46 9.49 8.23
CA SER A 77 14.64 10.93 8.20
C SER A 77 15.42 11.48 9.41
N ASN A 78 15.75 10.65 10.42
CA ASN A 78 16.26 11.08 11.72
C ASN A 78 15.46 12.24 12.37
N THR A 79 14.24 12.48 11.88
CA THR A 79 13.31 13.49 12.39
C THR A 79 12.46 12.91 13.50
N TYR A 80 11.98 13.80 14.36
CA TYR A 80 11.07 13.48 15.45
C TYR A 80 9.83 14.36 15.33
N GLU A 81 8.65 13.77 15.46
CA GLU A 81 7.39 14.51 15.55
C GLU A 81 6.81 14.33 16.96
N THR A 82 6.30 15.42 17.52
CA THR A 82 5.70 15.43 18.87
C THR A 82 4.20 15.65 18.74
N PHE A 83 3.43 14.87 19.48
CA PHE A 83 1.97 14.88 19.46
C PHE A 83 1.39 14.97 20.86
N ILE A 84 0.21 15.57 20.96
CA ILE A 84 -0.69 15.35 22.09
C ILE A 84 -1.24 13.91 21.99
N PRO A 85 -1.37 13.16 23.10
CA PRO A 85 -1.81 11.76 23.07
C PRO A 85 -3.11 11.51 22.32
N LEU A 86 -4.10 12.40 22.49
CA LEU A 86 -5.39 12.27 21.80
C LEU A 86 -5.26 12.50 20.29
N ASP A 87 -4.44 13.46 19.85
CA ASP A 87 -4.19 13.71 18.43
C ASP A 87 -3.44 12.55 17.78
N TRP A 88 -2.48 11.96 18.50
CA TRP A 88 -1.77 10.75 18.07
C TRP A 88 -2.74 9.58 17.88
N LEU A 89 -3.62 9.33 18.86
CA LEU A 89 -4.64 8.29 18.76
C LEU A 89 -5.60 8.55 17.59
N ALA A 90 -6.08 9.79 17.43
CA ALA A 90 -6.95 10.16 16.32
C ALA A 90 -6.29 9.84 14.97
N ARG A 91 -5.01 10.19 14.80
CA ARG A 91 -4.23 9.84 13.60
C ARG A 91 -4.12 8.33 13.39
N LEU A 92 -3.82 7.56 14.44
CA LEU A 92 -3.73 6.11 14.34
C LEU A 92 -5.05 5.47 13.90
N VAL A 93 -6.17 5.93 14.45
CA VAL A 93 -7.50 5.39 14.15
C VAL A 93 -7.89 5.63 12.69
N THR A 94 -7.37 6.67 12.02
CA THR A 94 -7.60 6.87 10.57
C THR A 94 -7.05 5.74 9.69
N HIS A 95 -6.09 4.96 10.20
CA HIS A 95 -5.55 3.80 9.50
C HIS A 95 -6.33 2.51 9.75
N ILE A 96 -7.29 2.52 10.68
CA ILE A 96 -8.18 1.38 10.92
C ILE A 96 -9.29 1.44 9.88
N PRO A 97 -9.41 0.45 8.98
CA PRO A 97 -10.46 0.46 7.96
C PRO A 97 -11.84 0.30 8.60
N ASN A 98 -12.88 0.80 7.91
CA ASN A 98 -14.25 0.65 8.38
C ASN A 98 -14.69 -0.82 8.38
N LYS A 99 -15.75 -1.11 9.14
CA LYS A 99 -16.34 -2.46 9.16
C LYS A 99 -16.77 -2.88 7.75
N GLY A 100 -16.25 -4.02 7.28
CA GLY A 100 -16.52 -4.56 5.95
C GLY A 100 -15.66 -3.97 4.83
N GLU A 101 -14.77 -3.03 5.15
CA GLU A 101 -13.85 -2.46 4.18
C GLU A 101 -12.64 -3.38 3.97
N GLN A 102 -12.28 -3.60 2.70
CA GLN A 102 -11.21 -4.53 2.34
C GLN A 102 -9.84 -3.94 2.73
N LEU A 103 -9.15 -4.61 3.65
CA LEU A 103 -7.78 -4.26 4.12
C LEU A 103 -6.76 -4.19 2.97
N VAL A 104 -7.01 -4.92 1.89
CA VAL A 104 -6.18 -4.94 0.68
C VAL A 104 -6.93 -4.23 -0.44
N ARG A 105 -6.54 -2.98 -0.73
CA ARG A 105 -7.07 -2.22 -1.86
C ARG A 105 -6.23 -2.50 -3.12
N TYR A 106 -6.72 -3.38 -3.99
CA TYR A 106 -6.12 -3.58 -5.30
C TYR A 106 -6.45 -2.44 -6.26
N TYR A 107 -5.43 -1.78 -6.81
CA TYR A 107 -5.58 -0.73 -7.83
C TYR A 107 -5.17 -1.23 -9.23
N GLY A 108 -5.59 -0.50 -10.26
CA GLY A 108 -5.21 -0.78 -11.65
C GLY A 108 -5.70 -2.15 -12.14
N TYR A 109 -4.80 -2.94 -12.73
CA TYR A 109 -5.12 -4.22 -13.38
C TYR A 109 -5.70 -5.25 -12.39
N TYR A 110 -5.30 -5.22 -11.12
CA TYR A 110 -5.77 -6.16 -10.10
C TYR A 110 -7.02 -5.70 -9.35
N SER A 111 -7.52 -4.48 -9.61
CA SER A 111 -8.72 -3.96 -8.94
C SER A 111 -9.98 -4.79 -9.22
N ASN A 112 -10.93 -4.80 -8.28
CA ASN A 112 -12.25 -5.47 -8.45
C ASN A 112 -12.97 -4.98 -9.71
N LYS A 113 -12.90 -3.68 -10.00
CA LYS A 113 -13.48 -3.08 -11.21
C LYS A 113 -12.84 -3.66 -12.47
N SER A 114 -11.52 -3.66 -12.58
CA SER A 114 -10.80 -4.20 -13.74
C SER A 114 -11.04 -5.71 -13.92
N ARG A 115 -11.10 -6.47 -12.82
CA ARG A 115 -11.48 -7.89 -12.84
C ARG A 115 -12.91 -8.09 -13.36
N GLY A 116 -13.86 -7.28 -12.87
CA GLY A 116 -15.25 -7.33 -13.31
C GLY A 116 -15.42 -7.02 -14.80
N ILE A 117 -14.67 -6.05 -15.33
CA ILE A 117 -14.66 -5.72 -16.76
C ILE A 117 -14.12 -6.89 -17.59
N ARG A 118 -12.97 -7.47 -17.22
CA ARG A 118 -12.41 -8.64 -17.93
C ARG A 118 -13.32 -9.86 -17.88
N LYS A 119 -14.04 -10.05 -16.77
CA LYS A 119 -15.03 -11.12 -16.65
C LYS A 119 -16.19 -10.93 -17.63
N LYS A 120 -16.62 -9.69 -17.89
CA LYS A 120 -17.65 -9.37 -18.90
C LYS A 120 -17.14 -9.53 -20.33
N GLU A 121 -15.85 -9.27 -20.56
CA GLU A 121 -15.19 -9.38 -21.87
C GLU A 121 -14.61 -10.78 -22.14
N GLU A 122 -14.88 -11.78 -21.28
CA GLU A 122 -14.34 -13.15 -21.31
C GLU A 122 -12.79 -13.27 -21.32
N ASN A 123 -12.07 -12.16 -21.09
CA ASN A 123 -10.61 -12.06 -21.10
C ASN A 123 -9.95 -12.38 -19.73
N ASP A 124 -10.67 -13.02 -18.81
CA ASP A 124 -10.23 -13.25 -17.42
C ASP A 124 -9.06 -14.25 -17.29
N ASN A 125 -8.74 -14.99 -18.37
CA ASN A 125 -7.68 -15.99 -18.42
C ASN A 125 -6.28 -15.43 -18.73
N ILE A 126 -6.20 -14.17 -19.19
CA ILE A 126 -4.93 -13.53 -19.61
C ILE A 126 -4.07 -13.11 -18.41
N VAL A 127 -4.62 -13.10 -17.19
CA VAL A 127 -3.86 -12.77 -15.98
C VAL A 127 -2.66 -13.73 -15.84
N PRO A 128 -1.41 -13.22 -15.88
CA PRO A 128 -0.24 -14.01 -15.54
C PRO A 128 -0.36 -14.41 -14.07
N ALA A 129 -0.24 -15.70 -13.77
CA ALA A 129 -0.17 -16.11 -12.38
C ALA A 129 1.14 -15.57 -11.80
N LEU A 130 1.07 -14.77 -10.74
CA LEU A 130 2.25 -14.28 -10.03
C LEU A 130 3.08 -15.43 -9.44
N ILE A 131 2.44 -16.59 -9.25
CA ILE A 131 3.02 -17.82 -8.73
C ILE A 131 2.59 -18.98 -9.63
N SER A 132 3.54 -19.75 -10.16
CA SER A 132 3.23 -21.02 -10.82
C SER A 132 2.71 -22.00 -9.78
N THR A 133 1.43 -22.37 -9.88
CA THR A 133 0.79 -23.33 -8.98
C THR A 133 0.21 -24.47 -9.80
N ASP A 134 0.25 -25.70 -9.26
CA ASP A 134 -0.37 -26.89 -9.88
C ASP A 134 -1.92 -26.84 -9.84
N ILE A 135 -2.47 -25.76 -9.27
CA ILE A 135 -3.90 -25.52 -9.11
C ILE A 135 -4.36 -24.63 -10.27
N SER A 136 -5.48 -24.98 -10.91
CA SER A 136 -5.99 -24.18 -12.03
C SER A 136 -6.22 -22.70 -11.60
N LYS A 137 -5.93 -21.76 -12.50
CA LYS A 137 -6.05 -20.30 -12.25
C LYS A 137 -7.40 -19.91 -11.63
N LYS A 138 -8.47 -20.62 -12.00
CA LYS A 138 -9.84 -20.39 -11.52
C LYS A 138 -10.07 -20.93 -10.10
N LYS A 139 -9.39 -22.01 -9.72
CA LYS A 139 -9.49 -22.65 -8.41
C LYS A 139 -8.62 -21.95 -7.36
N PHE A 140 -7.45 -21.42 -7.74
CA PHE A 140 -6.62 -20.57 -6.87
C PHE A 140 -7.39 -19.32 -6.38
N ARG A 141 -8.09 -18.63 -7.28
CA ARG A 141 -8.85 -17.40 -6.99
C ARG A 141 -10.08 -17.57 -6.08
N ARG A 142 -10.50 -18.80 -5.75
CA ARG A 142 -11.71 -19.07 -4.95
C ARG A 142 -11.42 -19.30 -3.46
N HIS A 143 -10.15 -19.43 -3.08
CA HIS A 143 -9.74 -19.76 -1.71
C HIS A 143 -8.98 -18.61 -1.02
N ASP A 144 -8.98 -17.41 -1.61
CA ASP A 144 -8.51 -16.15 -1.01
C ASP A 144 -9.70 -15.27 -0.57
#